data_AF-A0A5J4X4B3-F1
#
_entry.id   AF-A0A5J4X4B3-F1
#
_cell.length_a   1.000
_cell.length_b   1.000
_cell.length_c   1.000
_cell.angle_alpha   90.00
_cell.angle_beta   90.00
_cell.angle_gamma   90.00
#
_symmetry.space_group_name_H-M   'P 1'
#
loop_
_entity.id
_entity.type
_entity.pdbx_description
1 polymer ?
#
loop_
_entity_poly.entity_id
_entity_poly.type
_entity_poly.pdbx_seq_one_letter_code
_entity_poly.pdbx_strand_id
1 'polypeptide(L)'
;MTISDERIYKLLREYITGGLAAVFHRENIAGKTRINELTYDEKQNKVISYDNENVTTHVFALDGNSLYPSSYSSVKNENIPYTDHRIYMAGRSRFYSEKPYVKKNCIDQRQDIFVAKVKGYFPKSEYNNLLPLPPIFRNIEIENKKEAIGECMYSQAQKNSLRMTKKDRKLTTLLDTNGQFMAFNNYYILLLIDLGFNITDYKAIAVFEKKGHMSLSLGR
;
A
#
# COMPACT_ATOMS: atom_id res chain seq x y z
N MET A 1 -0.51 20.50 12.91
CA MET A 1 -1.85 19.90 13.03
C MET A 1 -2.06 19.55 14.49
N THR A 2 -3.07 20.12 15.15
CA THR A 2 -3.38 19.76 16.54
C THR A 2 -4.48 18.71 16.52
N ILE A 3 -4.17 17.49 16.94
CA ILE A 3 -5.14 16.40 17.06
C ILE A 3 -5.56 16.34 18.52
N SER A 4 -6.78 16.79 18.81
CA SER A 4 -7.35 16.77 20.17
C SER A 4 -8.17 15.51 20.46
N ASP A 5 -8.58 14.76 19.42
CA ASP A 5 -9.35 13.52 19.56
C ASP A 5 -8.41 12.31 19.56
N GLU A 6 -8.36 11.59 20.68
CA GLU A 6 -7.53 10.41 20.87
C GLU A 6 -7.85 9.29 19.86
N ARG A 7 -9.11 9.17 19.42
CA ARG A 7 -9.53 8.16 18.45
C ARG A 7 -8.93 8.46 17.07
N ILE A 8 -8.90 9.73 16.69
CA ILE A 8 -8.23 10.19 15.46
C ILE A 8 -6.73 9.93 15.57
N TYR A 9 -6.11 10.27 16.71
CA TYR A 9 -4.69 10.00 16.93
C TYR A 9 -4.35 8.51 16.78
N LYS A 10 -5.11 7.63 17.43
CA LYS A 10 -4.95 6.17 17.33
C LYS A 10 -5.12 5.67 15.90
N LEU A 11 -6.16 6.14 15.19
CA LEU A 11 -6.42 5.79 13.79
C LEU A 11 -5.26 6.17 12.87
N LEU A 12 -4.69 7.38 13.06
CA LEU A 12 -3.55 7.84 12.27
C LEU A 12 -2.27 7.07 12.60
N ARG A 13 -2.02 6.73 13.87
CA ARG A 13 -0.76 6.08 14.28
C ARG A 13 -0.66 4.61 13.92
N GLU A 14 -1.78 3.90 13.80
CA GLU A 14 -1.82 2.44 13.65
C GLU A 14 -1.04 1.91 12.45
N TYR A 15 -1.03 2.66 11.34
CA TYR A 15 -0.44 2.23 10.07
C TYR A 15 0.59 3.20 9.50
N ILE A 16 1.13 4.10 10.32
CA ILE A 16 2.31 4.88 9.92
C ILE A 16 3.50 3.93 9.82
N THR A 17 4.14 3.92 8.66
CA THR A 17 5.38 3.20 8.42
C THR A 17 6.37 4.10 7.68
N GLY A 18 7.65 3.73 7.72
CA GLY A 18 8.71 4.44 7.02
C GLY A 18 8.73 4.09 5.53
N GLY A 19 9.87 4.36 4.88
CA GLY A 19 10.07 3.98 3.48
C GLY A 19 9.99 2.48 3.27
N LEU A 20 9.54 2.09 2.07
CA LEU A 20 9.61 0.70 1.60
C LEU A 20 11.02 0.40 1.09
N ALA A 21 11.63 -0.65 1.61
CA ALA A 21 12.82 -1.26 1.04
C ALA A 21 12.53 -2.74 0.80
N ALA A 22 12.39 -3.12 -0.48
CA ALA A 22 12.03 -4.47 -0.89
C ALA A 22 12.89 -4.93 -2.07
N VAL A 23 13.18 -6.22 -2.12
CA VAL A 23 13.91 -6.89 -3.22
C VAL A 23 12.99 -7.98 -3.77
N PHE A 24 12.51 -7.78 -5.00
CA PHE A 24 11.60 -8.73 -5.65
C PHE A 24 12.36 -9.82 -6.42
N HIS A 25 13.54 -9.50 -6.96
CA HIS A 25 14.42 -10.44 -7.66
C HIS A 25 15.84 -10.33 -7.12
N ARG A 26 16.47 -11.47 -6.85
CA ARG A 26 17.78 -11.53 -6.18
C ARG A 26 18.95 -11.25 -7.12
N GLU A 27 18.80 -11.56 -8.40
CA GLU A 27 19.84 -11.43 -9.41
C GLU A 27 19.21 -10.87 -10.68
N ASN A 28 19.80 -9.82 -11.24
CA ASN A 28 19.40 -9.20 -12.49
C ASN A 28 20.66 -8.80 -13.26
N ILE A 29 21.20 -9.74 -14.04
CA ILE A 29 22.42 -9.55 -14.83
C ILE A 29 22.06 -9.46 -16.31
N ALA A 30 22.49 -8.36 -16.93
CA ALA A 30 22.34 -8.14 -18.36
C ALA A 30 22.94 -9.29 -19.18
N GLY A 31 22.19 -9.80 -20.16
CA GLY A 31 22.57 -10.91 -21.03
C GLY A 31 22.54 -12.30 -20.37
N LYS A 32 22.20 -12.41 -19.08
CA LYS A 32 22.21 -13.70 -18.36
C LYS A 32 20.89 -14.03 -17.68
N THR A 33 20.30 -13.09 -16.96
CA THR A 33 19.09 -13.33 -16.16
C THR A 33 17.85 -13.28 -17.05
N ARG A 34 17.05 -14.35 -17.05
CA ARG A 34 15.73 -14.39 -17.69
C ARG A 34 14.72 -13.57 -16.89
N ILE A 35 13.73 -13.00 -17.58
CA ILE A 35 12.67 -12.23 -16.91
C ILE A 35 11.72 -13.22 -16.22
N ASN A 36 11.57 -13.06 -14.92
CA ASN A 36 10.66 -13.87 -14.12
C ASN A 36 9.25 -13.27 -14.14
N GLU A 37 8.25 -14.10 -14.36
CA GLU A 37 6.84 -13.73 -14.36
C GLU A 37 6.09 -14.48 -13.25
N LEU A 38 5.08 -13.82 -12.69
CA LEU A 38 4.17 -14.38 -11.70
C LEU A 38 2.77 -14.47 -12.28
N THR A 39 2.19 -15.66 -12.26
CA THR A 39 0.81 -15.91 -12.70
C THR A 39 0.05 -16.65 -11.62
N TYR A 40 -1.14 -16.17 -11.29
CA TYR A 40 -2.09 -16.82 -10.41
C TYR A 40 -2.92 -17.85 -11.19
N ASP A 41 -2.86 -19.10 -10.76
CA ASP A 41 -3.74 -20.19 -11.18
C ASP A 41 -4.94 -20.26 -10.22
N GLU A 42 -6.11 -19.85 -10.69
CA GLU A 42 -7.33 -19.86 -9.90
C GLU A 42 -7.83 -21.27 -9.57
N LYS A 43 -7.61 -22.27 -10.44
CA LYS A 43 -8.05 -23.65 -10.22
C LYS A 43 -7.25 -24.30 -9.09
N GLN A 44 -5.95 -24.03 -9.05
CA GLN A 44 -5.06 -24.55 -8.01
C GLN A 44 -4.95 -23.63 -6.79
N ASN A 45 -5.44 -22.39 -6.90
CA ASN A 45 -5.29 -21.33 -5.91
C ASN A 45 -3.81 -21.12 -5.52
N LYS A 46 -2.95 -21.02 -6.53
CA LYS A 46 -1.48 -20.89 -6.38
C LYS A 46 -0.94 -19.78 -7.27
N VAL A 47 0.16 -19.18 -6.83
CA VAL A 47 0.99 -18.32 -7.68
C VAL A 47 2.11 -19.19 -8.26
N ILE A 48 2.23 -19.18 -9.58
CA ILE A 48 3.26 -19.85 -10.35
C ILE A 48 4.30 -18.80 -10.73
N SER A 49 5.56 -19.08 -10.40
CA SER A 49 6.70 -18.28 -10.85
C SER A 49 7.45 -19.07 -11.92
N TYR A 50 7.69 -18.44 -13.06
CA TYR A 50 8.45 -19.04 -14.16
C TYR A 50 9.28 -17.98 -14.88
N ASP A 51 10.37 -18.43 -15.50
CA ASP A 51 11.21 -17.58 -16.32
C ASP A 51 10.73 -17.66 -17.78
N ASN A 52 10.52 -16.50 -18.41
CA ASN A 52 10.17 -16.46 -19.82
C ASN A 52 11.43 -16.60 -20.72
N GLU A 53 11.24 -16.48 -22.04
CA GLU A 53 12.35 -16.59 -23.00
C GLU A 53 13.18 -15.30 -23.13
N ASN A 54 12.68 -14.19 -22.58
CA ASN A 54 13.34 -12.90 -22.64
C ASN A 54 14.47 -12.82 -21.61
N VAL A 55 15.59 -12.25 -22.02
CA VAL A 55 16.74 -12.01 -21.16
C VAL A 55 16.83 -10.51 -20.86
N THR A 56 17.10 -10.19 -19.60
CA THR A 56 17.38 -8.82 -19.16
C THR A 56 18.54 -8.28 -19.99
N THR A 57 18.35 -7.16 -20.68
CA THR A 57 19.42 -6.53 -21.49
C THR A 57 20.01 -5.29 -20.82
N HIS A 58 19.18 -4.56 -20.07
CA HIS A 58 19.54 -3.31 -19.43
C HIS A 58 18.95 -3.26 -18.02
N VAL A 59 19.67 -2.63 -17.10
CA VAL A 59 19.20 -2.34 -15.75
C VAL A 59 19.37 -0.84 -15.54
N PHE A 60 18.30 -0.17 -15.14
CA PHE A 60 18.32 1.26 -14.82
C PHE A 60 17.79 1.47 -13.40
N ALA A 61 18.28 2.53 -12.77
CA ALA A 61 17.79 2.99 -11.48
C ALA A 61 17.02 4.29 -11.68
N LEU A 62 15.83 4.38 -11.09
CA LEU A 62 15.06 5.61 -11.02
C LEU A 62 15.07 6.11 -9.58
N ASP A 63 15.27 7.41 -9.41
CA ASP A 63 15.19 8.07 -8.10
C ASP A 63 14.23 9.25 -8.15
N GLY A 64 13.49 9.44 -7.07
CA GLY A 64 12.50 10.49 -6.92
C GLY A 64 13.13 11.77 -6.39
N ASN A 65 13.12 12.82 -7.21
CA ASN A 65 13.55 14.15 -6.78
C ASN A 65 12.63 14.67 -5.66
N SER A 66 13.14 14.73 -4.44
CA SER A 66 12.38 15.18 -3.26
C SER A 66 11.06 14.41 -3.08
N LEU A 67 11.12 13.08 -2.96
CA LEU A 67 9.95 12.20 -2.88
C LEU A 67 8.84 12.68 -1.92
N TYR A 68 9.17 13.02 -0.67
CA TYR A 68 8.17 13.52 0.28
C TYR A 68 7.68 14.94 -0.06
N PRO A 69 8.55 15.96 -0.25
CA PRO A 69 8.08 17.29 -0.63
C PRO A 69 7.26 17.32 -1.92
N SER A 70 7.61 16.54 -2.94
CA SER A 70 6.87 16.47 -4.20
C SER A 70 5.45 15.93 -3.99
N SER A 71 5.29 14.88 -3.18
CA SER A 71 3.99 14.31 -2.81
C SER A 71 3.08 15.29 -2.05
N TYR A 72 3.66 16.20 -1.27
CA TYR A 72 2.93 17.15 -0.42
C TYR A 72 2.99 18.61 -0.90
N SER A 73 3.49 18.84 -2.12
CA SER A 73 3.64 20.17 -2.71
C SER A 73 2.29 20.81 -3.09
N SER A 74 1.23 19.98 -3.17
CA SER A 74 -0.04 20.34 -3.77
C SER A 74 0.09 20.88 -5.20
N VAL A 75 1.17 20.57 -5.93
CA VAL A 75 1.31 20.88 -7.36
C VAL A 75 0.24 20.13 -8.15
N LYS A 76 -0.29 20.77 -9.21
CA LYS A 76 -1.28 20.12 -10.08
C LYS A 76 -0.65 18.95 -10.84
N ASN A 77 -1.34 17.82 -10.87
CA ASN A 77 -0.99 16.61 -11.58
C ASN A 77 -2.27 15.89 -12.03
N GLU A 78 -2.42 15.72 -13.34
CA GLU A 78 -3.62 15.15 -13.99
C GLU A 78 -3.95 13.75 -13.49
N ASN A 79 -2.94 12.99 -13.04
CA ASN A 79 -3.09 11.65 -12.48
C ASN A 79 -3.82 11.62 -11.10
N ILE A 80 -4.22 12.77 -10.55
CA ILE A 80 -4.99 12.87 -9.28
C ILE A 80 -6.42 13.37 -9.58
N PRO A 81 -7.35 12.53 -10.04
CA PRO A 81 -8.63 13.01 -10.55
C PRO A 81 -9.63 13.50 -9.47
N TYR A 82 -9.40 13.19 -8.18
CA TYR A 82 -10.42 13.35 -7.14
C TYR A 82 -10.44 14.72 -6.44
N THR A 83 -9.37 15.50 -6.56
CA THR A 83 -9.15 16.68 -5.71
C THR A 83 -8.55 17.86 -6.50
N ASP A 84 -9.19 18.24 -7.61
CA ASP A 84 -8.70 19.29 -8.51
C ASP A 84 -7.24 19.04 -8.94
N HIS A 85 -6.90 17.78 -9.23
CA HIS A 85 -5.56 17.41 -9.66
C HIS A 85 -4.47 17.71 -8.63
N ARG A 86 -4.77 17.76 -7.31
CA ARG A 86 -3.78 18.08 -6.26
C ARG A 86 -3.86 17.13 -5.07
N ILE A 87 -2.71 16.75 -4.52
CA ILE A 87 -2.65 16.17 -3.17
C ILE A 87 -2.63 17.32 -2.15
N TYR A 88 -3.75 17.50 -1.45
CA TYR A 88 -3.88 18.40 -0.29
C TYR A 88 -3.34 17.78 0.99
N MET A 89 -2.71 18.62 1.80
CA MET A 89 -2.35 18.27 3.16
C MET A 89 -3.59 18.28 4.06
N ALA A 90 -3.62 17.34 5.01
CA ALA A 90 -4.66 17.33 6.04
C ALA A 90 -4.51 18.56 6.97
N GLY A 91 -5.59 19.33 7.08
CA GLY A 91 -5.73 20.46 7.97
C GLY A 91 -6.21 20.06 9.37
N ARG A 92 -7.09 20.87 9.96
CA ARG A 92 -7.72 20.54 11.24
C ARG A 92 -8.64 19.32 11.07
N SER A 93 -8.73 18.48 12.10
CA SER A 93 -9.74 17.43 12.16
C SER A 93 -11.14 18.03 12.26
N ARG A 94 -12.03 17.65 11.34
CA ARG A 94 -13.45 18.04 11.35
C ARG A 94 -14.26 17.13 12.26
N PHE A 95 -14.19 15.82 12.03
CA PHE A 95 -14.91 14.84 12.85
C PHE A 95 -14.32 13.42 12.73
N TYR A 96 -14.72 12.57 13.68
CA TYR A 96 -14.55 11.12 13.67
C TYR A 96 -15.94 10.45 13.66
N SER A 97 -16.11 9.37 12.91
CA SER A 97 -17.37 8.64 12.86
C SER A 97 -17.20 7.14 12.65
N GLU A 98 -18.05 6.38 13.35
CA GLU A 98 -18.24 4.92 13.16
C GLU A 98 -19.60 4.61 12.53
N LYS A 99 -20.42 5.63 12.24
CA LYS A 99 -21.74 5.43 11.62
C LYS A 99 -21.58 4.95 10.17
N PRO A 100 -22.15 3.80 9.77
CA PRO A 100 -21.95 3.21 8.43
C PRO A 100 -22.20 4.18 7.27
N TYR A 101 -23.34 4.88 7.29
CA TYR A 101 -23.72 5.84 6.25
C TYR A 101 -22.70 6.97 6.08
N VAL A 102 -22.15 7.50 7.18
CA VAL A 102 -21.16 8.58 7.12
C VAL A 102 -19.87 8.09 6.47
N LYS A 103 -19.39 6.90 6.86
CA LYS A 103 -18.15 6.31 6.33
C LYS A 103 -18.23 6.09 4.82
N LYS A 104 -19.32 5.44 4.38
CA LYS A 104 -19.55 5.14 2.97
C LYS A 104 -19.68 6.43 2.15
N ASN A 105 -20.51 7.37 2.58
CA ASN A 105 -20.72 8.61 1.84
C ASN A 105 -19.43 9.43 1.65
N CYS A 106 -18.57 9.52 2.67
CA CYS A 106 -17.32 10.27 2.55
C CYS A 106 -16.39 9.65 1.48
N ILE A 107 -16.34 8.32 1.41
CA ILE A 107 -15.53 7.60 0.42
C ILE A 107 -16.15 7.74 -0.97
N ASP A 108 -17.46 7.54 -1.11
CA ASP A 108 -18.18 7.59 -2.39
C ASP A 108 -18.16 9.00 -3.01
N GLN A 109 -18.21 10.05 -2.19
CA GLN A 109 -18.13 11.42 -2.67
C GLN A 109 -16.76 11.79 -3.24
N ARG A 110 -15.68 11.12 -2.79
CA ARG A 110 -14.28 11.35 -3.21
C ARG A 110 -13.78 12.79 -3.07
N GLN A 111 -14.48 13.64 -2.32
CA GLN A 111 -14.18 15.07 -2.22
C GLN A 111 -13.39 15.44 -0.96
N ASP A 112 -13.56 14.71 0.14
CA ASP A 112 -12.98 15.05 1.43
C ASP A 112 -11.54 14.52 1.59
N ILE A 113 -10.78 15.15 2.48
CA ILE A 113 -9.52 14.60 2.97
C ILE A 113 -9.85 13.77 4.20
N PHE A 114 -9.56 12.48 4.14
CA PHE A 114 -9.94 11.57 5.21
C PHE A 114 -8.93 10.43 5.39
N VAL A 115 -9.02 9.78 6.54
CA VAL A 115 -8.44 8.47 6.78
C VAL A 115 -9.57 7.52 7.15
N ALA A 116 -9.72 6.44 6.39
CA ALA A 116 -10.75 5.43 6.57
C ALA A 116 -10.12 4.10 6.98
N LYS A 117 -10.72 3.44 7.97
CA LYS A 117 -10.35 2.10 8.40
C LYS A 117 -11.35 1.09 7.85
N VAL A 118 -10.90 0.23 6.93
CA VAL A 118 -11.77 -0.64 6.14
C VAL A 118 -11.20 -2.05 5.99
N LYS A 119 -12.05 -3.00 5.60
CA LYS A 119 -11.67 -4.30 5.04
C LYS A 119 -12.05 -4.34 3.57
N GLY A 120 -11.32 -5.11 2.78
CA GLY A 120 -11.68 -5.33 1.39
C GLY A 120 -10.73 -6.27 0.69
N TYR A 121 -11.02 -6.51 -0.59
CA TYR A 121 -10.30 -7.44 -1.43
C TYR A 121 -10.36 -6.99 -2.90
N PHE A 122 -9.38 -7.41 -3.69
CA PHE A 122 -9.50 -7.36 -5.15
C PHE A 122 -10.13 -8.66 -5.65
N PRO A 123 -11.03 -8.63 -6.66
CA PRO A 123 -11.49 -9.84 -7.32
C PRO A 123 -10.31 -10.68 -7.83
N LYS A 124 -10.46 -12.01 -7.83
CA LYS A 124 -9.42 -12.93 -8.34
C LYS A 124 -9.06 -12.64 -9.81
N SER A 125 -9.99 -12.11 -10.60
CA SER A 125 -9.74 -11.67 -11.98
C SER A 125 -8.64 -10.60 -12.08
N GLU A 126 -8.44 -9.80 -11.03
CA GLU A 126 -7.42 -8.75 -11.01
C GLU A 126 -6.05 -9.24 -10.52
N TYR A 127 -5.93 -10.47 -10.00
CA TYR A 127 -4.70 -10.92 -9.35
C TYR A 127 -3.51 -10.90 -10.31
N ASN A 128 -3.68 -11.36 -11.55
CA ASN A 128 -2.60 -11.35 -12.54
C ASN A 128 -2.14 -9.93 -12.92
N ASN A 129 -3.03 -8.95 -12.86
CA ASN A 129 -2.68 -7.55 -13.11
C ASN A 129 -1.90 -6.93 -11.95
N LEU A 130 -2.16 -7.38 -10.72
CA LEU A 130 -1.63 -6.79 -9.49
C LEU A 130 -0.46 -7.56 -8.88
N LEU A 131 -0.29 -8.84 -9.24
CA LEU A 131 0.75 -9.72 -8.72
C LEU A 131 2.19 -9.19 -8.88
N PRO A 132 2.55 -8.50 -9.98
CA PRO A 132 3.89 -7.92 -10.10
C PRO A 132 4.22 -6.94 -8.99
N LEU A 133 3.22 -6.22 -8.47
CA LEU A 133 3.37 -5.32 -7.33
C LEU A 133 2.03 -5.16 -6.58
N PRO A 134 1.74 -6.04 -5.59
CA PRO A 134 0.47 -5.97 -4.88
C PRO A 134 0.31 -4.61 -4.18
N PRO A 135 -0.84 -3.91 -4.36
CA PRO A 135 -0.89 -2.48 -4.10
C PRO A 135 -1.04 -2.12 -2.62
N ILE A 136 -1.22 -3.08 -1.71
CA ILE A 136 -1.40 -2.84 -0.28
C ILE A 136 -0.08 -3.05 0.49
N PHE A 137 0.61 -1.95 0.82
CA PHE A 137 1.87 -1.96 1.58
C PHE A 137 1.60 -1.92 3.08
N ARG A 138 1.81 -3.01 3.81
CA ARG A 138 1.50 -3.08 5.25
C ARG A 138 2.55 -3.84 6.04
N ASN A 139 2.77 -3.37 7.27
CA ASN A 139 3.44 -4.17 8.28
C ASN A 139 2.45 -5.18 8.84
N ILE A 140 2.66 -6.45 8.51
CA ILE A 140 1.91 -7.56 9.10
C ILE A 140 2.84 -8.45 9.92
N GLU A 141 2.24 -9.18 10.83
CA GLU A 141 2.92 -10.26 11.53
C GLU A 141 2.87 -11.51 10.65
N ILE A 142 4.03 -12.09 10.37
CA ILE A 142 4.18 -13.32 9.58
C ILE A 142 4.78 -14.38 10.48
N GLU A 143 4.18 -15.57 10.48
CA GLU A 143 4.76 -16.74 11.14
C GLU A 143 5.83 -17.34 10.21
N ASN A 144 7.04 -17.53 10.72
CA ASN A 144 8.14 -18.17 9.97
C ASN A 144 7.99 -19.71 9.90
N LYS A 145 6.77 -20.19 9.60
CA LYS A 145 6.46 -21.60 9.39
C LYS A 145 6.49 -21.95 7.91
N LYS A 146 6.86 -23.19 7.57
CA LYS A 146 6.98 -23.65 6.18
C LYS A 146 5.70 -23.42 5.39
N GLU A 147 4.55 -23.59 6.02
CA GLU A 147 3.23 -23.42 5.41
C GLU A 147 2.92 -21.95 5.07
N ALA A 148 3.48 -21.01 5.84
CA ALA A 148 3.22 -19.58 5.70
C ALA A 148 4.17 -18.90 4.71
N ILE A 149 5.46 -19.23 4.76
CA ILE A 149 6.49 -18.60 3.89
C ILE A 149 6.84 -19.44 2.65
N GLY A 150 6.34 -20.67 2.58
CA GLY A 150 6.64 -21.62 1.51
C GLY A 150 7.96 -22.37 1.69
N GLU A 151 8.06 -23.52 1.02
CA GLU A 151 9.21 -24.42 1.13
C GLU A 151 10.54 -23.81 0.69
N CYS A 152 10.53 -23.00 -0.37
CA CYS A 152 11.72 -22.34 -0.90
C CYS A 152 12.34 -21.41 0.15
N MET A 153 11.53 -20.47 0.68
CA MET A 153 11.98 -19.51 1.69
C MET A 153 12.38 -20.21 3.00
N TYR A 154 11.60 -21.21 3.41
CA TYR A 154 11.88 -21.97 4.63
C TYR A 154 13.21 -22.73 4.55
N SER A 155 13.44 -23.46 3.45
CA SER A 155 14.70 -24.19 3.22
C SER A 155 15.91 -23.26 3.13
N GLN A 156 15.75 -22.10 2.45
CA GLN A 156 16.80 -21.10 2.37
C GLN A 156 17.13 -20.51 3.75
N ALA A 157 16.11 -20.25 4.57
CA ALA A 157 16.29 -19.71 5.90
C ALA A 157 16.99 -20.70 6.83
N GLN A 158 16.65 -22.00 6.76
CA GLN A 158 17.37 -23.06 7.47
C GLN A 158 18.83 -23.16 7.03
N LYS A 159 19.09 -23.16 5.71
CA LYS A 159 20.44 -23.24 5.13
C LYS A 159 21.37 -22.13 5.61
N ASN A 160 20.82 -20.93 5.89
CA ASN A 160 21.58 -19.78 6.36
C ASN A 160 21.45 -19.55 7.87
N SER A 161 20.98 -20.56 8.63
CA SER A 161 20.84 -20.50 10.08
C SER A 161 20.02 -19.29 10.58
N LEU A 162 19.02 -18.87 9.79
CA LEU A 162 18.11 -17.79 10.18
C LEU A 162 17.15 -18.29 11.27
N ARG A 163 16.76 -17.39 12.17
CA ARG A 163 15.90 -17.73 13.30
C ARG A 163 14.45 -17.93 12.86
N MET A 164 13.99 -19.19 12.84
CA MET A 164 12.65 -19.57 12.35
C MET A 164 11.56 -19.66 13.42
N THR A 165 11.90 -19.47 14.69
CA THR A 165 10.97 -19.69 15.82
C THR A 165 10.14 -18.47 16.22
N LYS A 166 10.23 -17.36 15.48
CA LYS A 166 9.56 -16.10 15.82
C LYS A 166 8.50 -15.71 14.80
N LYS A 167 7.43 -15.12 15.32
CA LYS A 167 6.57 -14.19 14.58
C LYS A 167 7.39 -12.93 14.31
N ASP A 168 7.50 -12.56 13.05
CA ASP A 168 8.21 -11.35 12.65
C ASP A 168 7.23 -10.34 12.07
N ARG A 169 7.41 -9.07 12.44
CA ARG A 169 6.71 -7.96 11.79
C ARG A 169 7.50 -7.56 10.55
N LYS A 170 6.87 -7.67 9.38
CA LYS A 170 7.49 -7.37 8.07
C LYS A 170 6.62 -6.39 7.31
N LEU A 171 7.25 -5.37 6.74
CA LEU A 171 6.63 -4.53 5.72
C LEU A 171 6.61 -5.34 4.42
N THR A 172 5.42 -5.61 3.92
CA THR A 172 5.21 -6.40 2.69
C THR A 172 4.06 -5.83 1.88
N THR A 173 3.86 -6.37 0.69
CA THR A 173 2.78 -6.07 -0.25
C THR A 173 1.69 -7.14 -0.18
N LEU A 174 0.42 -6.73 -0.20
CA LEU A 174 -0.75 -7.61 -0.11
C LEU A 174 -1.72 -7.36 -1.26
N LEU A 175 -2.46 -8.40 -1.65
CA LEU A 175 -3.57 -8.34 -2.61
C LEU A 175 -4.93 -8.09 -1.93
N ASP A 176 -5.01 -8.11 -0.60
CA ASP A 176 -6.23 -7.78 0.12
C ASP A 176 -5.88 -7.30 1.54
N THR A 177 -6.90 -7.02 2.36
CA THR A 177 -6.66 -6.63 3.76
C THR A 177 -6.43 -7.81 4.69
N ASN A 178 -6.26 -9.03 4.16
CA ASN A 178 -6.06 -10.28 4.88
C ASN A 178 -7.06 -10.49 6.02
N GLY A 179 -8.33 -10.15 5.77
CA GLY A 179 -9.41 -10.20 6.76
C GLY A 179 -9.29 -9.19 7.92
N GLN A 180 -8.26 -8.34 7.94
CA GLN A 180 -8.00 -7.34 8.97
C GLN A 180 -8.48 -5.95 8.55
N PHE A 181 -8.90 -5.15 9.53
CA PHE A 181 -9.20 -3.75 9.29
C PHE A 181 -7.91 -2.94 9.15
N MET A 182 -7.73 -2.25 8.03
CA MET A 182 -6.55 -1.42 7.78
C MET A 182 -6.96 0.04 7.54
N ALA A 183 -6.18 0.99 8.05
CA ALA A 183 -6.40 2.41 7.78
C ALA A 183 -5.73 2.83 6.48
N PHE A 184 -6.41 3.63 5.66
CA PHE A 184 -5.92 4.19 4.41
C PHE A 184 -6.27 5.68 4.38
N ASN A 185 -5.35 6.51 3.89
CA ASN A 185 -5.70 7.88 3.53
C ASN A 185 -6.56 7.89 2.26
N ASN A 186 -7.27 8.99 2.01
CA ASN A 186 -8.18 9.14 0.88
C ASN A 186 -7.51 8.82 -0.46
N TYR A 187 -6.33 9.38 -0.75
CA TYR A 187 -5.65 9.13 -2.04
C TYR A 187 -5.31 7.67 -2.25
N TYR A 188 -4.86 7.00 -1.18
CA TYR A 188 -4.50 5.60 -1.24
C TYR A 188 -5.74 4.72 -1.45
N ILE A 189 -6.81 4.89 -0.66
CA ILE A 189 -8.00 4.05 -0.84
C ILE A 189 -8.69 4.30 -2.18
N LEU A 190 -8.68 5.54 -2.68
CA LEU A 190 -9.26 5.87 -3.98
C LEU A 190 -8.47 5.23 -5.13
N LEU A 191 -7.12 5.23 -5.06
CA LEU A 191 -6.29 4.48 -5.99
C LEU A 191 -6.63 2.97 -5.96
N LEU A 192 -6.80 2.39 -4.76
CA LEU A 192 -7.16 0.98 -4.65
C LEU A 192 -8.53 0.70 -5.29
N ILE A 193 -9.53 1.55 -5.04
CA ILE A 193 -10.87 1.41 -5.63
C ILE A 193 -10.80 1.47 -7.17
N ASP A 194 -10.01 2.38 -7.73
CA ASP A 194 -9.85 2.51 -9.17
C ASP A 194 -9.09 1.33 -9.80
N LEU A 195 -8.27 0.64 -9.02
CA LEU A 195 -7.66 -0.64 -9.39
C LEU A 195 -8.60 -1.86 -9.21
N GLY A 196 -9.86 -1.64 -8.78
CA GLY A 196 -10.86 -2.71 -8.60
C GLY A 196 -11.02 -3.21 -7.15
N PHE A 197 -10.53 -2.49 -6.15
CA PHE A 197 -10.67 -2.90 -4.74
C PHE A 197 -12.11 -2.77 -4.24
N ASN A 198 -12.65 -3.86 -3.72
CA ASN A 198 -13.98 -3.91 -3.12
C ASN A 198 -13.90 -3.77 -1.60
N ILE A 199 -14.47 -2.69 -1.08
CA ILE A 199 -14.62 -2.51 0.37
C ILE A 199 -15.78 -3.37 0.87
N THR A 200 -15.49 -4.30 1.77
CA THR A 200 -16.47 -5.22 2.37
C THR A 200 -16.98 -4.74 3.71
N ASP A 201 -16.17 -3.98 4.46
CA ASP A 201 -16.53 -3.50 5.79
C ASP A 201 -15.87 -2.16 6.10
N TYR A 202 -16.57 -1.32 6.85
CA TYR A 202 -16.17 0.02 7.25
C TYR A 202 -16.12 0.05 8.78
N LYS A 203 -14.96 0.32 9.37
CA LYS A 203 -14.83 0.46 10.82
C LYS A 203 -15.00 1.91 11.25
N ALA A 204 -14.15 2.80 10.77
CA ALA A 204 -14.11 4.19 11.20
C ALA A 204 -13.64 5.11 10.08
N ILE A 205 -13.96 6.39 10.20
CA ILE A 205 -13.39 7.45 9.37
C ILE A 205 -13.08 8.68 10.21
N ALA A 206 -11.98 9.35 9.88
CA ALA A 206 -11.67 10.70 10.35
C ALA A 206 -11.55 11.63 9.15
N VAL A 207 -12.23 12.77 9.19
CA VAL A 207 -12.27 13.75 8.10
C VAL A 207 -11.55 15.03 8.53
N PHE A 208 -10.84 15.65 7.59
CA PHE A 208 -9.97 16.79 7.80
C PHE A 208 -10.29 17.92 6.82
N GLU A 209 -9.96 19.16 7.20
CA GLU A 209 -9.95 20.29 6.29
C GLU A 209 -8.87 20.12 5.21
N LYS A 210 -9.09 20.71 4.03
CA LYS A 210 -8.06 20.82 2.99
C LYS A 210 -7.13 21.98 3.32
N LYS A 211 -5.82 21.72 3.40
CA LYS A 211 -4.80 22.78 3.37
C LYS A 211 -4.03 22.71 2.06
N GLY A 212 -4.14 23.78 1.26
CA GLY A 212 -3.30 24.00 0.09
C GLY A 212 -2.06 24.82 0.43
N HIS A 213 -0.99 24.63 -0.35
CA HIS A 213 0.26 25.40 -0.38
C HIS A 213 0.91 25.67 1.00
N MET A 214 1.93 24.89 1.35
CA MET A 214 2.98 25.41 2.24
C MET A 214 3.93 26.24 1.38
N SER A 215 3.91 27.56 1.50
CA SER A 215 5.09 28.35 1.12
C SER A 215 6.18 27.97 2.10
N LEU A 216 7.13 27.13 1.68
CA LEU A 216 8.43 27.09 2.33
C LEU A 216 9.05 28.46 2.09
N SER A 217 8.81 29.41 2.99
CA SER A 217 9.68 30.57 3.11
C SER A 217 11.04 30.03 3.53
N LEU A 218 11.88 29.71 2.55
CA LEU A 218 13.31 29.68 2.79
C LEU A 218 13.64 31.10 3.22
N GLY A 219 13.80 31.28 4.54
CA GLY A 219 14.31 32.52 5.09
C GLY A 219 15.61 32.84 4.37
N ARG A 220 15.59 33.90 3.58
CA ARG A 220 16.81 34.58 3.15
C ARG A 220 17.29 35.44 4.31
#